data_AF-A0A914YS33-F1
#
_entry.id   AF-A0A914YS33-F1
#
_cell.length_a   1.000
_cell.length_b   1.000
_cell.length_c   1.000
_cell.angle_alpha   90.00
_cell.angle_beta   90.00
_cell.angle_gamma   90.00
#
_symmetry.space_group_name_H-M   'P 1'
#
loop_
_entity.id
_entity.type
_entity.pdbx_description
1 polymer ?
#
loop_
_entity_poly.entity_id
_entity_poly.type
_entity_poly.pdbx_seq_one_letter_code
_entity_poly.pdbx_strand_id
1 'polypeptide(L)'
;MGLCHRLELSNADVIFLRTQTNSGVTNGLQIIADSDKEDQTKLLFDSDKDNENITSFLNLIDYLRVNSKMDVRGLFSQIFEAGFRYFVHADTEFPSLSTEGITVSPGTRVYSGISPIRYLLLPEEHWGNCTEEWPKNLQNVNMTYSSAKCKSLCKAKYFYDLCGCSPFIFNVKEGL
;
A
#
# COMPACT_ATOMS: atom_id res chain seq x y z
N MET A 1 -0.34 -3.54 -6.98
CA MET A 1 0.66 -2.51 -6.62
C MET A 1 1.99 -3.21 -6.43
N GLY A 2 3.05 -2.70 -7.03
CA GLY A 2 4.39 -3.28 -6.98
C GLY A 2 5.10 -3.03 -5.65
N LEU A 3 6.43 -2.90 -5.70
CA LEU A 3 7.27 -2.60 -4.54
C LEU A 3 6.90 -1.24 -3.93
N CYS A 4 6.78 -1.18 -2.60
CA CYS A 4 6.54 0.07 -1.87
C CYS A 4 7.72 0.40 -0.95
N HIS A 5 8.07 1.67 -0.88
CA HIS A 5 9.06 2.21 0.05
C HIS A 5 8.37 3.16 1.03
N ARG A 6 8.66 2.98 2.33
CA ARG A 6 8.15 3.86 3.39
C ARG A 6 9.25 4.84 3.80
N LEU A 7 8.92 6.13 3.84
CA LEU A 7 9.78 7.16 4.39
C LEU A 7 9.31 7.49 5.80
N GLU A 8 10.08 7.10 6.81
CA GLU A 8 9.79 7.39 8.22
C GLU A 8 10.67 8.53 8.73
N LEU A 9 10.17 9.76 8.57
CA LEU A 9 10.92 10.96 8.90
C LEU A 9 10.92 11.28 10.41
N SER A 10 9.89 10.83 11.15
CA SER A 10 9.76 11.04 12.60
C SER A 10 10.95 10.48 13.39
N ASN A 11 11.51 9.37 12.93
CA ASN A 11 12.62 8.66 13.54
C ASN A 11 13.97 8.88 12.83
N ALA A 12 14.07 9.85 11.91
CA ALA A 12 15.31 10.12 11.19
C ALA A 12 16.44 10.53 12.16
N ASP A 13 17.68 10.08 11.94
CA ASP A 13 18.82 10.45 12.79
C ASP A 13 19.05 11.97 12.85
N VAL A 14 18.66 12.65 11.77
CA VAL A 14 18.84 14.10 11.64
C VAL A 14 17.57 14.83 12.06
N ILE A 15 17.68 15.62 13.13
CA ILE A 15 16.56 16.28 13.80
C ILE A 15 15.72 17.16 12.85
N PHE A 16 16.36 17.90 11.92
CA PHE A 16 15.64 18.78 11.00
C PHE A 16 14.74 18.01 10.01
N LEU A 17 14.99 16.71 9.78
CA LEU A 17 14.11 15.89 8.94
C LEU A 17 12.85 15.47 9.70
N ARG A 18 12.88 15.47 11.03
CA ARG A 18 11.74 15.04 11.87
C ARG A 18 10.60 16.06 11.87
N THR A 19 10.93 17.35 11.72
CA THR A 19 9.96 18.44 11.82
C THR A 19 10.19 19.50 10.76
N GLN A 20 9.12 19.87 10.05
CA GLN A 20 9.14 21.01 9.16
C GLN A 20 9.07 22.30 9.98
N THR A 21 10.10 23.15 9.87
CA THR A 21 10.18 24.42 10.61
C THR A 21 9.47 25.57 9.89
N ASN A 22 9.46 25.54 8.56
CA ASN A 22 8.86 26.59 7.72
C ASN A 22 8.03 25.97 6.61
N SER A 23 6.88 26.58 6.32
CA SER A 23 6.04 26.23 5.18
C SER A 23 6.70 26.61 3.85
N GLY A 24 6.28 25.98 2.75
CA GLY A 24 6.70 26.31 1.39
C GLY A 24 7.33 25.14 0.63
N VAL A 25 7.25 25.18 -0.69
CA VAL A 25 7.70 24.11 -1.59
C VAL A 25 9.21 23.84 -1.51
N THR A 26 10.01 24.85 -1.13
CA THR A 26 11.46 24.74 -0.96
C THR A 26 11.86 24.18 0.39
N ASN A 27 10.96 24.21 1.38
CA ASN A 27 11.21 23.78 2.76
C ASN A 27 10.49 22.45 3.10
N GLY A 28 9.83 21.85 2.11
CA GLY A 28 9.15 20.56 2.22
C GLY A 28 9.97 19.41 1.65
N LEU A 29 9.38 18.22 1.68
CA LEU A 29 9.96 17.02 1.10
C LEU A 29 9.93 17.08 -0.44
N GLN A 30 11.09 16.85 -1.06
CA GLN A 30 11.23 16.75 -2.51
C GLN A 30 11.69 15.35 -2.87
N ILE A 31 10.93 14.67 -3.73
CA ILE A 31 11.24 13.31 -4.19
C ILE A 31 11.31 13.35 -5.72
N ILE A 32 12.37 12.79 -6.27
CA ILE A 32 12.50 12.50 -7.70
C ILE A 32 12.53 10.98 -7.80
N ALA A 33 11.46 10.41 -8.35
CA ALA A 33 11.38 8.99 -8.63
C ALA A 33 11.66 8.78 -10.12
N ASP A 34 12.55 7.83 -10.40
CA ASP A 34 12.75 7.33 -11.75
C ASP A 34 11.73 6.20 -12.00
N SER A 35 11.00 6.28 -13.11
CA SER A 35 10.00 5.28 -13.48
C SER A 35 10.39 4.68 -14.82
N ASP A 36 11.02 3.51 -14.79
CA ASP A 36 11.33 2.76 -15.99
C ASP A 36 10.05 2.12 -16.56
N LYS A 37 9.76 2.43 -17.83
CA LYS A 37 8.58 1.91 -18.55
C LYS A 37 8.82 0.50 -19.09
N GLU A 38 10.07 0.08 -19.28
CA GLU A 38 10.42 -1.23 -19.86
C GLU A 38 10.35 -2.35 -18.80
N ASP A 39 10.72 -2.07 -17.57
CA ASP A 39 10.78 -3.05 -16.48
C ASP A 39 9.41 -3.55 -16.00
N GLN A 40 8.36 -2.74 -16.11
CA GLN A 40 7.00 -3.16 -15.73
C GLN A 40 6.48 -4.31 -16.60
N THR A 41 7.01 -4.44 -17.82
CA THR A 41 6.67 -5.55 -18.72
C THR A 41 7.54 -6.77 -18.43
N LYS A 42 8.81 -6.58 -18.03
CA LYS A 42 9.74 -7.69 -17.73
C LYS A 42 9.30 -8.54 -16.55
N LEU A 43 8.70 -7.95 -15.50
CA LEU A 43 8.24 -8.72 -14.33
C LEU A 43 7.19 -9.80 -14.65
N LEU A 44 6.47 -9.71 -15.77
CA LEU A 44 5.54 -10.76 -16.21
C LEU A 44 6.21 -11.86 -17.05
N PHE A 45 7.40 -11.61 -17.61
CA PHE A 45 8.05 -12.48 -18.60
C PHE A 45 9.45 -12.97 -18.18
N ASP A 46 10.00 -12.43 -17.08
CA ASP A 46 11.35 -12.74 -16.58
C ASP A 46 11.27 -13.44 -15.21
N SER A 47 10.26 -14.29 -15.02
CA SER A 47 10.24 -15.22 -13.91
C SER A 47 11.21 -16.37 -14.20
N ASP A 48 12.12 -16.60 -13.26
CA ASP A 48 13.19 -17.60 -13.29
C ASP A 48 12.85 -18.84 -14.12
N LYS A 49 13.66 -19.10 -15.16
CA LYS A 49 13.63 -20.35 -15.95
C LYS A 49 13.92 -21.60 -15.12
N ASP A 50 14.22 -21.45 -13.84
CA ASP A 50 14.69 -22.52 -12.95
C ASP A 50 13.60 -23.03 -11.98
N ASN A 51 12.35 -22.55 -12.09
CA ASN A 51 11.23 -23.02 -11.26
C ASN A 51 10.14 -23.73 -12.10
N GLU A 52 10.06 -25.06 -11.98
CA GLU A 52 9.18 -25.93 -12.78
C GLU A 52 7.67 -25.62 -12.66
N ASN A 53 7.24 -24.97 -11.57
CA ASN A 53 5.83 -24.57 -11.40
C ASN A 53 5.46 -23.31 -12.19
N ILE A 54 6.44 -22.45 -12.49
CA ILE A 54 6.23 -21.19 -13.22
C ILE A 54 6.12 -21.45 -14.74
N THR A 55 6.83 -22.46 -15.23
CA THR A 55 6.87 -22.84 -16.65
C THR A 55 5.49 -23.18 -17.21
N SER A 56 4.62 -23.81 -16.41
CA SER A 56 3.26 -24.15 -16.84
C SER A 56 2.37 -22.92 -17.10
N PHE A 57 2.52 -21.87 -16.29
CA PHE A 57 1.74 -20.64 -16.44
C PHE A 57 2.25 -19.78 -17.61
N LEU A 58 3.58 -19.71 -17.79
CA LEU A 58 4.21 -19.04 -18.92
C LEU A 58 3.85 -19.69 -20.25
N ASN A 59 3.84 -21.03 -20.31
CA ASN A 59 3.45 -21.78 -21.52
C ASN A 59 2.00 -21.48 -21.95
N LEU A 60 1.08 -21.25 -21.00
CA LEU A 60 -0.30 -20.86 -21.30
C LEU A 60 -0.38 -19.44 -21.87
N ILE A 61 0.39 -18.48 -21.31
CA ILE A 61 0.45 -17.11 -21.82
C ILE A 61 1.05 -17.07 -23.23
N ASP A 62 2.11 -17.83 -23.48
CA ASP A 62 2.72 -17.94 -24.81
C ASP A 62 1.79 -18.62 -25.82
N TYR A 63 1.08 -19.68 -25.42
CA TYR A 63 0.07 -20.34 -26.26
C TYR A 63 -1.05 -19.38 -26.66
N LEU A 64 -1.54 -18.56 -25.72
CA LEU A 64 -2.56 -17.54 -26.01
C LEU A 64 -1.99 -16.45 -26.94
N ARG A 65 -0.78 -15.95 -26.69
CA ARG A 65 -0.14 -14.92 -27.52
C ARG A 65 -0.01 -15.35 -28.99
N VAL A 66 0.43 -16.59 -29.23
CA VAL A 66 0.66 -17.13 -30.59
C VAL A 66 -0.65 -17.42 -31.31
N ASN A 67 -1.64 -18.01 -30.64
CA ASN A 67 -2.84 -18.52 -31.31
C ASN A 67 -4.00 -17.52 -31.39
N SER A 68 -4.15 -16.60 -30.43
CA SER A 68 -5.29 -15.67 -30.42
C SER A 68 -4.94 -14.25 -30.85
N LYS A 69 -3.65 -13.95 -31.14
CA LYS A 69 -3.16 -12.59 -31.44
C LYS A 69 -3.56 -11.58 -30.36
N MET A 70 -3.88 -12.06 -29.16
CA MET A 70 -4.34 -11.27 -28.03
C MET A 70 -3.12 -10.63 -27.37
N ASP A 71 -3.09 -9.30 -27.34
CA ASP A 71 -2.08 -8.59 -26.58
C ASP A 71 -2.39 -8.73 -25.09
N VAL A 72 -1.76 -9.71 -24.45
CA VAL A 72 -1.84 -9.95 -23.00
C VAL A 72 -1.39 -8.74 -22.19
N ARG A 73 -0.62 -7.79 -22.77
CA ARG A 73 -0.31 -6.50 -22.13
C ARG A 73 -1.59 -5.69 -21.91
N GLY A 74 -2.58 -5.79 -22.80
CA GLY A 74 -3.89 -5.16 -22.63
C GLY A 74 -4.73 -5.78 -21.51
N LEU A 75 -4.58 -7.09 -21.25
CA LEU A 75 -5.26 -7.79 -20.14
C LEU A 75 -4.74 -7.32 -18.77
N PHE A 76 -3.45 -6.97 -18.71
CA PHE A 76 -2.78 -6.45 -17.52
C PHE A 76 -2.58 -4.92 -17.53
N SER A 77 -3.02 -4.23 -18.59
CA SER A 77 -2.91 -2.77 -18.69
C SER A 77 -3.69 -2.04 -17.58
N GLN A 78 -4.68 -2.70 -16.97
CA GLN A 78 -5.44 -2.17 -15.84
C GLN A 78 -4.74 -2.36 -14.48
N ILE A 79 -3.69 -3.19 -14.40
CA ILE A 79 -2.93 -3.42 -13.16
C ILE A 79 -1.59 -2.68 -13.12
N PHE A 80 -1.16 -2.10 -14.25
CA PHE A 80 0.07 -1.31 -14.36
C PHE A 80 -0.24 0.10 -14.84
N GLU A 81 -0.31 1.03 -13.91
CA GLU A 81 -0.30 2.46 -14.21
C GLU A 81 1.16 2.92 -14.30
N ALA A 82 1.53 3.54 -15.43
CA ALA A 82 2.84 4.15 -15.57
C ALA A 82 2.96 5.34 -14.60
N GLY A 83 4.04 5.39 -13.84
CA GLY A 83 4.27 6.40 -12.82
C GLY A 83 4.46 5.80 -11.44
N PHE A 84 4.28 6.62 -10.41
CA PHE A 84 4.31 6.15 -9.03
C PHE A 84 3.12 6.73 -8.25
N ARG A 85 2.73 6.01 -7.21
CA ARG A 85 1.68 6.42 -6.29
C ARG A 85 2.30 6.63 -4.91
N TYR A 86 1.98 7.74 -4.26
CA TYR A 86 2.42 7.99 -2.90
C TYR A 86 1.22 8.24 -1.97
N PHE A 87 1.45 7.96 -0.69
CA PHE A 87 0.47 8.06 0.37
C PHE A 87 1.08 8.86 1.50
N VAL A 88 0.28 9.74 2.11
CA VAL A 88 0.64 10.48 3.31
C VAL A 88 -0.27 9.99 4.42
N HIS A 89 0.31 9.49 5.50
CA HIS A 89 -0.42 8.94 6.64
C HIS A 89 0.33 9.22 7.94
N ALA A 90 -0.36 9.09 9.06
CA ALA A 90 0.26 9.14 10.37
C ALA A 90 1.19 7.94 10.59
N ASP A 91 2.23 8.11 11.41
CA ASP A 91 3.22 7.09 11.75
C ASP A 91 2.65 5.72 12.17
N THR A 92 1.53 5.76 12.89
CA THR A 92 0.85 4.62 13.49
C THR A 92 -0.25 4.03 12.61
N GLU A 93 -0.54 4.64 11.46
CA GLU A 93 -1.60 4.19 10.54
C GLU A 93 -1.03 3.38 9.36
N PHE A 94 -1.80 2.40 8.89
CA PHE A 94 -1.46 1.69 7.66
C PHE A 94 -1.89 2.55 6.46
N PRO A 95 -1.03 2.78 5.45
CA PRO A 95 -1.47 3.38 4.21
C PRO A 95 -2.42 2.38 3.54
N SER A 96 -3.73 2.57 3.70
CA SER A 96 -4.69 1.72 3.01
C SER A 96 -4.48 1.91 1.50
N LEU A 97 -3.85 0.91 0.87
CA LEU A 97 -3.54 0.89 -0.55
C LEU A 97 -4.81 0.96 -1.42
N SER A 98 -5.97 0.63 -0.82
CA SER A 98 -7.30 0.74 -1.42
C SER A 98 -7.95 2.14 -1.32
N THR A 99 -7.37 3.06 -0.53
CA THR A 99 -7.86 4.45 -0.39
C THR A 99 -7.02 5.44 -1.19
N GLU A 100 -7.44 6.71 -1.24
CA GLU A 100 -6.95 7.82 -2.08
C GLU A 100 -5.44 8.16 -1.89
N GLY A 101 -4.55 7.31 -2.39
CA GLY A 101 -3.18 7.72 -2.72
C GLY A 101 -3.16 8.58 -3.98
N ILE A 102 -2.17 9.46 -4.06
CA ILE A 102 -1.99 10.40 -5.17
C ILE A 102 -1.13 9.73 -6.24
N THR A 103 -1.63 9.70 -7.48
CA THR A 103 -0.91 9.14 -8.64
C THR A 103 -0.15 10.25 -9.36
N VAL A 104 1.11 9.98 -9.72
CA VAL A 104 1.99 10.90 -10.44
C VAL A 104 2.39 10.27 -11.76
N SER A 105 2.07 10.96 -12.87
CA SER A 105 2.47 10.54 -14.20
C SER A 105 3.97 10.72 -14.43
N PRO A 106 4.64 9.82 -15.17
CA PRO A 106 6.05 9.95 -15.53
C PRO A 106 6.36 11.27 -16.22
N GLY A 107 7.53 11.86 -15.94
CA GLY A 107 7.98 13.10 -16.56
C GLY A 107 7.22 14.36 -16.11
N THR A 108 6.33 14.24 -15.12
CA THR A 108 5.60 15.39 -14.56
C THR A 108 6.17 15.80 -13.21
N ARG A 109 5.94 17.07 -12.83
CA ARG A 109 6.21 17.58 -11.49
C ARG A 109 4.87 17.83 -10.81
N VAL A 110 4.72 17.33 -9.59
CA VAL A 110 3.50 17.48 -8.78
C VAL A 110 3.87 18.15 -7.47
N TYR A 111 3.09 19.16 -7.09
CA TYR A 111 3.22 19.87 -5.81
C TYR A 111 2.00 19.56 -4.95
N SER A 112 2.24 19.11 -3.72
CA SER A 112 1.18 18.78 -2.76
C SER A 112 1.35 19.55 -1.47
N GLY A 113 0.32 20.31 -1.11
CA GLY A 113 0.20 20.92 0.20
C GLY A 113 -0.52 19.95 1.14
N ILE A 114 0.05 19.72 2.33
CA ILE A 114 -0.53 18.86 3.35
C ILE A 114 -1.00 19.73 4.51
N SER A 115 -2.22 19.52 4.98
CA SER A 115 -2.76 20.18 6.17
C SER A 115 -3.26 19.12 7.14
N PRO A 116 -2.65 18.97 8.33
CA PRO A 116 -3.09 17.98 9.30
C PRO A 116 -4.40 18.43 9.96
N ILE A 117 -5.40 17.57 9.93
CA ILE A 117 -6.67 17.76 10.64
C ILE A 117 -6.73 16.71 11.75
N ARG A 118 -6.89 17.15 13.00
CA ARG A 118 -7.01 16.26 14.16
C ARG A 118 -8.39 16.38 14.79
N TYR A 119 -9.04 15.25 14.95
CA TYR A 119 -10.30 15.13 15.69
C TYR A 119 -10.02 14.47 17.04
N LEU A 120 -10.51 15.08 18.12
CA LEU A 120 -10.50 14.50 19.45
C LEU A 120 -11.93 14.09 19.78
N LEU A 121 -12.19 12.78 19.75
CA LEU A 121 -13.50 12.22 20.03
C LEU A 121 -13.51 11.68 21.47
N LEU A 122 -14.67 11.77 22.12
CA LEU A 122 -14.81 11.34 23.51
C LEU A 122 -14.87 9.80 23.59
N PRO A 123 -14.23 9.19 24.60
CA PRO A 123 -14.38 7.78 24.89
C PRO A 123 -15.69 7.49 25.63
N GLU A 124 -16.04 6.22 25.77
CA GLU A 124 -17.32 5.77 26.36
C GLU A 124 -17.52 6.25 27.80
N GLU A 125 -16.46 6.28 28.62
CA GLU A 125 -16.51 6.76 30.01
C GLU A 125 -16.87 8.25 30.11
N HIS A 126 -16.72 8.97 28.99
CA HIS A 126 -16.98 10.41 28.89
C HIS A 126 -18.07 10.70 27.84
N TRP A 127 -19.14 9.88 27.81
CA TRP A 127 -20.34 10.10 26.99
C TRP A 127 -20.11 10.00 25.47
N GLY A 128 -19.00 9.41 25.06
CA GLY A 128 -18.69 9.13 23.66
C GLY A 128 -18.93 7.69 23.26
N ASN A 129 -18.43 7.31 22.09
CA ASN A 129 -18.48 5.95 21.56
C ASN A 129 -17.17 5.57 20.84
N CYS A 130 -16.07 6.16 21.29
CA CYS A 130 -14.74 5.82 20.81
C CYS A 130 -14.04 4.90 21.82
N THR A 131 -13.18 4.04 21.30
CA THR A 131 -12.31 3.17 22.09
C THR A 131 -10.91 3.21 21.50
N GLU A 132 -9.90 3.03 22.35
CA GLU A 132 -8.50 2.85 21.95
C GLU A 132 -8.06 1.37 22.10
N GLU A 133 -8.98 0.50 22.52
CA GLU A 133 -8.68 -0.90 22.81
C GLU A 133 -9.14 -1.83 21.68
N TRP A 134 -8.42 -2.95 21.54
CA TRP A 134 -8.81 -4.00 20.61
C TRP A 134 -10.02 -4.78 21.12
N PRO A 135 -10.96 -5.15 20.23
CA PRO A 135 -12.03 -6.08 20.55
C PRO A 135 -11.49 -7.39 21.12
N LYS A 136 -12.21 -8.02 22.06
CA LYS A 136 -11.77 -9.24 22.76
C LYS A 136 -11.32 -10.37 21.84
N ASN A 137 -11.96 -10.50 20.67
CA ASN A 137 -11.64 -11.49 19.66
C ASN A 137 -10.39 -11.17 18.80
N LEU A 138 -9.74 -10.03 19.03
CA LEU A 138 -8.58 -9.51 18.28
C LEU A 138 -7.47 -8.96 19.21
N GLN A 139 -7.40 -9.38 20.48
CA GLN A 139 -6.50 -8.78 21.49
C GLN A 139 -5.01 -9.11 21.33
N ASN A 140 -4.64 -10.13 20.54
CA ASN A 140 -3.25 -10.59 20.42
C ASN A 140 -2.45 -9.87 19.30
N VAL A 141 -2.78 -8.62 19.02
CA VAL A 141 -2.16 -7.86 17.93
C VAL A 141 -1.12 -6.91 18.52
N ASN A 142 0.16 -7.09 18.13
CA ASN A 142 1.26 -6.24 18.57
C ASN A 142 1.29 -4.89 17.81
N MET A 143 0.17 -4.17 17.81
CA MET A 143 0.03 -2.91 17.09
C MET A 143 -0.87 -1.92 17.83
N THR A 144 -0.55 -0.63 17.67
CA THR A 144 -1.43 0.46 18.06
C THR A 144 -2.77 0.34 17.35
N TYR A 145 -3.85 0.47 18.14
CA TYR A 145 -5.21 0.44 17.64
C TYR A 145 -5.47 1.58 16.66
N SER A 146 -6.18 1.26 15.58
CA SER A 146 -6.87 2.23 14.74
C SER A 146 -8.11 1.59 14.14
N SER A 147 -9.14 2.39 13.83
CA SER A 147 -10.37 1.90 13.21
C SER A 147 -10.12 1.21 11.87
N ALA A 148 -9.16 1.71 11.08
CA ALA A 148 -8.75 1.13 9.80
C ALA A 148 -8.09 -0.26 9.95
N LYS A 149 -7.21 -0.43 10.95
CA LYS A 149 -6.58 -1.72 11.23
C LYS A 149 -7.59 -2.73 11.80
N CYS A 150 -8.45 -2.30 12.72
CA CYS A 150 -9.54 -3.11 13.26
C CYS A 150 -10.45 -3.67 12.16
N LYS A 151 -10.89 -2.81 11.24
CA LYS A 151 -11.71 -3.21 10.10
C LYS A 151 -11.00 -4.20 9.17
N SER A 152 -9.71 -4.00 8.92
CA SER A 152 -8.91 -4.89 8.06
C SER A 152 -8.70 -6.26 8.70
N LEU A 153 -8.31 -6.31 9.97
CA LEU A 153 -8.13 -7.57 10.71
C LEU A 153 -9.43 -8.33 10.91
N CYS A 154 -10.53 -7.63 11.18
CA CYS A 154 -11.87 -8.24 11.26
C CYS A 154 -12.24 -8.95 9.95
N LYS A 155 -12.02 -8.30 8.80
CA LYS A 155 -12.24 -8.91 7.48
C LYS A 155 -11.30 -10.08 7.23
N ALA A 156 -10.01 -9.93 7.52
CA ALA A 156 -9.03 -10.99 7.36
C ALA A 156 -9.43 -12.24 8.15
N LYS A 157 -9.80 -12.06 9.43
CA LYS A 157 -10.28 -13.12 10.30
C LYS A 157 -11.56 -13.77 9.78
N TYR A 158 -12.54 -12.98 9.35
CA TYR A 158 -13.78 -13.52 8.78
C TYR A 158 -13.51 -14.44 7.57
N PHE A 159 -12.65 -14.00 6.64
CA PHE A 159 -12.27 -14.83 5.49
C PHE A 159 -11.49 -16.06 5.90
N TYR A 160 -10.57 -15.94 6.87
CA TYR A 160 -9.81 -17.07 7.36
C TYR A 160 -10.70 -18.11 8.03
N ASP A 161 -11.62 -17.69 8.90
CA ASP A 161 -12.54 -18.57 9.61
C ASP A 161 -13.50 -19.29 8.64
N LEU A 162 -13.89 -18.64 7.54
CA LEU A 162 -14.80 -19.20 6.54
C LEU A 162 -14.12 -20.07 5.47
N CYS A 163 -12.94 -19.64 4.99
CA CYS A 163 -12.30 -20.19 3.80
C CYS A 163 -10.94 -20.85 4.08
N GLY A 164 -10.38 -20.69 5.29
CA GLY A 164 -9.02 -21.14 5.62
C GLY A 164 -7.90 -20.26 5.06
N CYS A 165 -8.23 -19.13 4.44
CA CYS A 165 -7.26 -18.18 3.90
C CYS A 165 -7.81 -16.74 3.96
N SER A 166 -6.90 -15.76 3.97
CA SER A 166 -7.27 -14.34 3.96
C SER A 166 -6.82 -13.69 2.65
N PRO A 167 -7.64 -12.79 2.05
CA PRO A 167 -7.21 -11.99 0.91
C PRO A 167 -5.95 -11.19 1.23
N PHE A 168 -5.00 -11.19 0.29
CA PHE A 168 -3.71 -10.48 0.43
C PHE A 168 -3.87 -8.99 0.77
N ILE A 169 -4.97 -8.35 0.34
CA ILE A 169 -5.25 -6.94 0.62
C ILE A 169 -5.45 -6.62 2.11
N PHE A 170 -5.84 -7.62 2.91
CA PHE A 170 -5.99 -7.47 4.36
C PHE A 170 -4.79 -8.03 5.13
N ASN A 171 -3.66 -8.25 4.46
CA ASN A 171 -2.43 -8.71 5.08
C ASN A 171 -1.80 -7.58 5.90
N VAL A 172 -2.29 -7.43 7.13
CA VAL A 172 -1.65 -6.63 8.16
C VAL A 172 -0.49 -7.48 8.67
N LYS A 173 0.73 -7.24 8.16
CA LYS A 173 1.93 -7.96 8.63
C LYS A 173 2.00 -7.84 10.16
N GLU A 174 1.91 -8.99 10.85
CA GLU A 174 1.78 -9.20 12.31
C GLU A 174 0.34 -9.13 12.85
N GLY A 175 -0.39 -10.26 12.80
CA GLY A 175 -1.66 -10.40 13.51
C GLY A 175 -2.55 -11.59 13.16
N LEU A 176 -2.04 -12.64 12.51
CA LEU A 176 -2.67 -13.96 12.40
C LEU A 176 -1.62 -15.05 12.65
#